data_AF-A0A970P8M9-F1
#
_entry.id   AF-A0A970P8M9-F1
#
_cell.length_a   1.000
_cell.length_b   1.000
_cell.length_c   1.000
_cell.angle_alpha   90.00
_cell.angle_beta   90.00
_cell.angle_gamma   90.00
#
_symmetry.space_group_name_H-M   'P 1'
#
loop_
_entity.id
_entity.type
_entity.pdbx_description
1 polymer ?
#
loop_
_entity_poly.entity_id
_entity_poly.type
_entity_poly.pdbx_seq_one_letter_code
_entity_poly.pdbx_strand_id
1 'polypeptide(L)'
;VTAAESDDFTWITRYGSGAHTHFAIGNEVAEAASGAISIANSWVEERGHVPVFTMFDGSALTTRMTLREIPGTQQPTDTEVTTALADVWLEVSGVTIPRRSAEVVTAIASFNFAGPNYEATASWTGDRVSRSLSLDISCEPTPLGDGVVRVPDGMTVTSLQIAGQALPVSVEDGLLAIDVPEGLCEAQVIVEMRSAIIEASQEELLEVEFLFEEQPAGYIVIPAEATEAEEIAAERIVHYFQWFLHSEREIEEPPAFPVVRGEIPRDDSLMIVINRERSEQPRITLPNLRHLSISAPDEAGLEAAVDQLLHVLDVKYVAPPTFVWRRATNQAGLIGDWLPDPVAAE
;
A
#
# COMPACT_ATOMS: atom_id res chain seq x y z
N VAL A 1 4.00 11.78 -27.55
CA VAL A 1 3.38 10.45 -27.39
C VAL A 1 2.82 10.42 -26.00
N THR A 2 1.52 10.21 -25.86
CA THR A 2 0.80 10.26 -24.58
C THR A 2 0.80 8.88 -23.96
N ALA A 3 1.17 8.76 -22.68
CA ALA A 3 1.22 7.47 -21.98
C ALA A 3 -0.17 6.97 -21.56
N ALA A 4 -1.07 7.89 -21.24
CA ALA A 4 -2.45 7.60 -20.89
C ALA A 4 -3.36 8.80 -21.23
N GLU A 5 -4.61 8.52 -21.58
CA GLU A 5 -5.60 9.53 -21.92
C GLU A 5 -6.99 9.13 -21.41
N SER A 6 -7.85 10.13 -21.24
CA SER A 6 -9.26 9.97 -20.90
C SER A 6 -10.01 11.24 -21.27
N ASP A 7 -11.26 11.08 -21.69
CA ASP A 7 -12.21 12.19 -21.87
C ASP A 7 -12.99 12.49 -20.58
N ASP A 8 -12.89 11.62 -19.57
CA ASP A 8 -13.69 11.67 -18.34
C ASP A 8 -13.01 12.45 -17.20
N PHE A 9 -11.69 12.70 -17.30
CA PHE A 9 -10.88 13.26 -16.22
C PHE A 9 -10.12 14.53 -16.64
N THR A 10 -9.77 15.38 -15.67
CA THR A 10 -9.16 16.69 -15.94
C THR A 10 -7.70 16.56 -16.38
N TRP A 11 -6.94 15.70 -15.71
CA TRP A 11 -5.54 15.44 -16.05
C TRP A 11 -5.11 14.05 -15.61
N ILE A 12 -4.08 13.53 -16.28
CA ILE A 12 -3.45 12.24 -15.98
C ILE A 12 -1.93 12.41 -16.00
N THR A 13 -1.25 11.95 -14.96
CA THR A 13 0.22 11.94 -14.88
C THR A 13 0.72 10.56 -14.51
N ARG A 14 1.72 10.07 -15.25
CA ARG A 14 2.39 8.78 -15.01
C ARG A 14 3.66 8.97 -14.19
N TYR A 15 3.93 8.05 -13.27
CA TYR A 15 5.22 7.89 -12.62
C TYR A 15 5.53 6.40 -12.36
N GLY A 16 6.79 6.06 -12.11
CA GLY A 16 7.25 4.68 -11.96
C GLY A 16 7.50 3.93 -13.29
N SER A 17 7.64 2.61 -13.21
CA SER A 17 7.97 1.71 -14.33
C SER A 17 7.61 0.25 -14.03
N GLY A 18 7.30 -0.55 -15.05
CA GLY A 18 6.94 -1.97 -14.89
C GLY A 18 5.69 -2.15 -14.03
N ALA A 19 5.72 -3.17 -13.18
CA ALA A 19 4.73 -3.41 -12.12
C ALA A 19 4.71 -2.32 -11.02
N HIS A 20 5.60 -1.33 -11.07
CA HIS A 20 5.59 -0.14 -10.21
C HIS A 20 5.07 1.10 -10.94
N THR A 21 4.40 0.94 -12.08
CA THR A 21 3.79 2.06 -12.78
C THR A 21 2.52 2.51 -12.07
N HIS A 22 2.42 3.82 -11.87
CA HIS A 22 1.28 4.50 -11.27
C HIS A 22 0.78 5.61 -12.20
N PHE A 23 -0.53 5.86 -12.14
CA PHE A 23 -1.19 6.97 -12.81
C PHE A 23 -1.95 7.78 -11.78
N ALA A 24 -1.48 9.00 -11.51
CA ALA A 24 -2.26 9.98 -10.78
C ALA A 24 -3.28 10.61 -11.73
N ILE A 25 -4.53 10.63 -11.33
CA ILE A 25 -5.65 11.12 -12.13
C ILE A 25 -6.39 12.18 -11.31
N GLY A 26 -6.59 13.34 -11.89
CA GLY A 26 -7.26 14.47 -11.23
C GLY A 26 -8.64 14.73 -11.78
N ASN A 27 -9.53 15.10 -10.87
CA ASN A 27 -10.82 15.67 -11.16
C ASN A 27 -10.95 17.03 -10.47
N GLU A 28 -10.85 18.11 -11.24
CA GLU A 28 -10.92 19.47 -10.70
C GLU A 28 -12.35 20.03 -10.67
N VAL A 29 -13.33 19.30 -11.25
CA VAL A 29 -14.71 19.78 -11.30
C VAL A 29 -15.46 19.53 -9.99
N ALA A 30 -16.60 20.21 -9.84
CA ALA A 30 -17.39 20.19 -8.60
C ALA A 30 -18.17 18.88 -8.38
N GLU A 31 -18.28 18.05 -9.41
CA GLU A 31 -18.98 16.75 -9.38
C GLU A 31 -17.96 15.61 -9.39
N ALA A 32 -18.35 14.44 -8.89
CA ALA A 32 -17.51 13.25 -9.01
C ALA A 32 -17.44 12.80 -10.48
N ALA A 33 -16.27 12.34 -10.90
CA ALA A 33 -16.05 11.80 -12.24
C ALA A 33 -15.98 10.26 -12.15
N SER A 34 -16.57 9.58 -13.14
CA SER A 34 -16.47 8.13 -13.28
C SER A 34 -16.32 7.80 -14.76
N GLY A 35 -15.38 6.91 -15.08
CA GLY A 35 -15.05 6.66 -16.48
C GLY A 35 -13.97 5.62 -16.70
N ALA A 36 -13.30 5.74 -17.84
CA ALA A 36 -12.19 4.88 -18.22
C ALA A 36 -10.95 5.69 -18.59
N ILE A 37 -9.78 5.08 -18.39
CA ILE A 37 -8.51 5.57 -18.91
C ILE A 37 -8.00 4.61 -19.98
N SER A 38 -7.47 5.15 -21.07
CA SER A 38 -6.75 4.37 -22.07
C SER A 38 -5.25 4.53 -21.82
N ILE A 39 -4.53 3.45 -21.57
CA ILE A 39 -3.10 3.44 -21.28
C ILE A 39 -2.36 2.74 -22.42
N ALA A 40 -1.31 3.36 -22.96
CA ALA A 40 -0.46 2.71 -23.95
C ALA A 40 0.46 1.69 -23.25
N ASN A 41 0.36 0.40 -23.63
CA ASN A 41 1.06 -0.69 -22.94
C ASN A 41 2.59 -0.53 -22.97
N SER A 42 3.13 0.04 -24.06
CA SER A 42 4.55 0.34 -24.24
C SER A 42 5.15 1.27 -23.19
N TRP A 43 4.32 1.95 -22.39
CA TRP A 43 4.75 2.81 -21.29
C TRP A 43 4.72 2.14 -19.93
N VAL A 44 4.14 0.95 -19.82
CA VAL A 44 4.01 0.25 -18.54
C VAL A 44 5.08 -0.83 -18.44
N GLU A 45 5.24 -1.69 -19.44
CA GLU A 45 6.06 -2.90 -19.31
C GLU A 45 6.85 -3.28 -20.56
N GLU A 46 7.83 -4.18 -20.40
CA GLU A 46 8.55 -4.80 -21.50
C GLU A 46 7.61 -5.69 -22.34
N ARG A 47 7.93 -5.84 -23.63
CA ARG A 47 7.08 -6.55 -24.61
C ARG A 47 6.73 -7.96 -24.13
N GLY A 48 5.44 -8.32 -24.15
CA GLY A 48 4.97 -9.68 -23.83
C GLY A 48 3.93 -9.72 -22.72
N HIS A 49 3.90 -8.66 -21.91
CA HIS A 49 3.15 -8.62 -20.68
C HIS A 49 1.99 -7.61 -20.73
N VAL A 50 0.89 -7.96 -20.05
CA VAL A 50 -0.29 -7.09 -19.89
C VAL A 50 -0.49 -6.79 -18.41
N PRO A 51 -0.30 -5.54 -17.98
CA PRO A 51 -0.49 -5.14 -16.59
C PRO A 51 -1.97 -5.10 -16.22
N VAL A 52 -2.26 -5.41 -14.96
CA VAL A 52 -3.59 -5.31 -14.35
C VAL A 52 -3.56 -4.25 -13.27
N PHE A 53 -4.62 -3.45 -13.20
CA PHE A 53 -4.68 -2.26 -12.36
C PHE A 53 -5.72 -2.37 -11.25
N THR A 54 -5.46 -1.68 -10.13
CA THR A 54 -6.45 -1.35 -9.10
C THR A 54 -6.38 0.13 -8.76
N MET A 55 -7.42 0.65 -8.11
CA MET A 55 -7.28 1.91 -7.38
C MET A 55 -6.32 1.71 -6.21
N PHE A 56 -5.68 2.79 -5.74
CA PHE A 56 -4.72 2.73 -4.63
C PHE A 56 -5.37 2.35 -3.29
N ASP A 57 -6.65 2.68 -3.11
CA ASP A 57 -7.47 2.27 -1.97
C ASP A 57 -7.90 0.79 -2.02
N GLY A 58 -7.64 0.10 -3.15
CA GLY A 58 -8.03 -1.28 -3.38
C GLY A 58 -9.32 -1.48 -4.18
N SER A 59 -10.05 -0.41 -4.50
CA SER A 59 -11.28 -0.47 -5.27
C SER A 59 -11.06 -1.14 -6.62
N ALA A 60 -12.06 -1.92 -7.03
CA ALA A 60 -11.96 -2.80 -8.19
C ALA A 60 -11.86 -2.01 -9.50
N LEU A 61 -10.93 -2.39 -10.37
CA LEU A 61 -10.84 -1.89 -11.75
C LEU A 61 -10.80 -3.04 -12.73
N THR A 62 -11.33 -2.82 -13.93
CA THR A 62 -11.29 -3.79 -15.02
C THR A 62 -10.39 -3.29 -16.13
N THR A 63 -9.36 -4.06 -16.45
CA THR A 63 -8.41 -3.81 -17.53
C THR A 63 -8.78 -4.65 -18.73
N ARG A 64 -9.08 -4.01 -19.85
CA ARG A 64 -9.35 -4.68 -21.13
C ARG A 64 -8.30 -4.29 -22.16
N MET A 65 -7.80 -5.27 -22.89
CA MET A 65 -6.92 -4.99 -24.02
C MET A 65 -7.74 -4.50 -25.22
N THR A 66 -7.30 -3.40 -25.82
CA THR A 66 -7.92 -2.80 -27.00
C THR A 66 -6.87 -2.56 -28.07
N LEU A 67 -7.16 -3.02 -29.29
CA LEU A 67 -6.38 -2.68 -30.47
C LEU A 67 -6.93 -1.37 -31.02
N ARG A 68 -6.13 -0.30 -30.93
CA ARG A 68 -6.49 0.96 -31.58
C ARG A 68 -5.96 0.98 -33.00
N GLU A 69 -6.79 1.38 -33.95
CA GLU A 69 -6.34 1.68 -35.30
C GLU A 69 -5.38 2.89 -35.25
N ILE A 70 -4.11 2.68 -35.61
CA ILE A 70 -3.20 3.79 -35.87
C ILE A 70 -3.50 4.31 -37.28
N PRO A 71 -3.89 5.58 -37.46
CA PRO A 71 -4.19 6.14 -38.78
C PRO A 71 -3.03 5.92 -39.75
N GLY A 72 -3.28 5.17 -40.84
CA GLY A 72 -2.28 4.90 -41.89
C GLY A 72 -1.55 3.56 -41.79
N THR A 73 -1.87 2.71 -40.80
CA THR A 73 -1.40 1.32 -40.74
C THR A 73 -2.52 0.35 -41.09
N GLN A 74 -2.23 -0.70 -41.87
CA GLN A 74 -3.20 -1.75 -42.16
C GLN A 74 -3.56 -2.47 -40.86
N GLN A 75 -4.86 -2.71 -40.66
CA GLN A 75 -5.38 -3.45 -39.51
C GLN A 75 -4.64 -4.80 -39.41
N PRO A 76 -3.95 -5.09 -38.30
CA PRO A 76 -3.35 -6.40 -38.12
C PRO A 76 -4.49 -7.43 -38.15
N THR A 77 -4.38 -8.41 -39.04
CA THR A 77 -5.31 -9.54 -39.04
C THR A 77 -5.13 -10.34 -37.75
N ASP A 78 -6.16 -11.05 -37.29
CA ASP A 78 -6.15 -11.86 -36.04
C ASP A 78 -4.91 -12.78 -35.90
N THR A 79 -4.27 -13.11 -37.02
CA THR A 79 -3.06 -13.95 -37.12
C THR A 79 -1.72 -13.23 -36.87
N GLU A 80 -1.65 -11.89 -36.83
CA GLU A 80 -0.39 -11.11 -36.73
C GLU A 80 -0.15 -10.46 -35.35
N VAL A 81 -1.05 -10.66 -34.39
CA VAL A 81 -0.96 -10.10 -33.02
C VAL A 81 0.27 -10.60 -32.24
N THR A 82 0.96 -11.62 -32.74
CA THR A 82 2.16 -12.21 -32.12
C THR A 82 3.41 -11.31 -32.06
N THR A 83 3.44 -10.13 -32.69
CA THR A 83 4.72 -9.40 -32.88
C THR A 83 4.76 -7.90 -32.56
N ALA A 84 3.66 -7.25 -32.19
CA ALA A 84 3.70 -5.82 -31.84
C ALA A 84 2.76 -5.43 -30.69
N LEU A 85 3.01 -5.97 -29.49
CA LEU A 85 2.39 -5.46 -28.25
C LEU A 85 2.73 -3.98 -27.93
N ALA A 86 3.61 -3.35 -28.71
CA ALA A 86 3.96 -1.94 -28.58
C ALA A 86 2.79 -0.99 -28.94
N ASP A 87 1.85 -1.45 -29.76
CA ASP A 87 0.70 -0.67 -30.26
C ASP A 87 -0.63 -1.05 -29.56
N VAL A 88 -0.53 -1.84 -28.49
CA VAL A 88 -1.67 -2.22 -27.65
C VAL A 88 -2.00 -1.10 -26.68
N TRP A 89 -3.30 -0.79 -26.59
CA TRP A 89 -3.84 0.07 -25.56
C TRP A 89 -4.66 -0.74 -24.57
N LEU A 90 -4.63 -0.31 -23.32
CA LEU A 90 -5.35 -0.92 -22.22
C LEU A 90 -6.44 0.05 -21.79
N GLU A 91 -7.68 -0.37 -21.89
CA GLU A 91 -8.80 0.37 -21.33
C GLU A 91 -8.98 -0.09 -19.87
N VAL A 92 -8.72 0.80 -18.93
CA VAL A 92 -8.95 0.57 -17.50
C VAL A 92 -10.22 1.31 -17.10
N SER A 93 -11.26 0.55 -16.79
CA SER A 93 -12.61 1.04 -16.49
C SER A 93 -12.98 0.84 -15.02
N GLY A 94 -13.99 1.58 -14.56
CA GLY A 94 -14.42 1.60 -13.15
C GLY A 94 -13.70 2.67 -12.32
N VAL A 95 -12.89 3.53 -12.94
CA VAL A 95 -12.17 4.60 -12.26
C VAL A 95 -13.17 5.64 -11.79
N THR A 96 -13.21 5.87 -10.48
CA THR A 96 -14.05 6.90 -9.84
C THR A 96 -13.17 7.86 -9.08
N ILE A 97 -13.37 9.17 -9.29
CA ILE A 97 -12.59 10.22 -8.65
C ILE A 97 -13.57 11.19 -7.96
N PRO A 98 -13.44 11.39 -6.63
CA PRO A 98 -14.24 12.36 -5.92
C PRO A 98 -14.12 13.77 -6.52
N ARG A 99 -15.09 14.63 -6.21
CA ARG A 99 -15.05 16.04 -6.63
C ARG A 99 -13.78 16.71 -6.12
N ARG A 100 -13.12 17.52 -6.96
CA ARG A 100 -11.92 18.29 -6.58
C ARG A 100 -10.85 17.46 -5.86
N SER A 101 -10.61 16.26 -6.36
CA SER A 101 -9.66 15.30 -5.78
C SER A 101 -8.75 14.74 -6.86
N ALA A 102 -7.71 14.05 -6.41
CA ALA A 102 -6.91 13.19 -7.25
C ALA A 102 -6.86 11.80 -6.63
N GLU A 103 -6.86 10.78 -7.48
CA GLU A 103 -6.71 9.39 -7.10
C GLU A 103 -5.56 8.75 -7.87
N VAL A 104 -5.08 7.61 -7.38
CA VAL A 104 -4.00 6.87 -8.02
C VAL A 104 -4.49 5.51 -8.48
N VAL A 105 -4.26 5.22 -9.76
CA VAL A 105 -4.39 3.89 -10.35
C VAL A 105 -3.00 3.24 -10.37
N THR A 106 -2.92 1.99 -9.93
CA THR A 106 -1.66 1.28 -9.72
C THR A 106 -1.65 -0.04 -10.47
N ALA A 107 -0.58 -0.32 -11.22
CA ALA A 107 -0.33 -1.66 -11.74
C ALA A 107 0.04 -2.59 -10.56
N ILE A 108 -0.68 -3.71 -10.41
CA ILE A 108 -0.49 -4.64 -9.29
C ILE A 108 -0.08 -6.04 -9.71
N ALA A 109 -0.28 -6.38 -10.98
CA ALA A 109 0.05 -7.67 -11.54
C ALA A 109 0.37 -7.48 -13.01
N SER A 110 1.04 -8.46 -13.59
CA SER A 110 1.21 -8.54 -15.02
C SER A 110 1.32 -9.97 -15.49
N PHE A 111 0.72 -10.28 -16.64
CA PHE A 111 0.69 -11.63 -17.20
C PHE A 111 1.19 -11.65 -18.63
N ASN A 112 1.92 -12.71 -18.97
CA ASN A 112 2.30 -13.00 -20.34
C ASN A 112 1.05 -13.32 -21.15
N PHE A 113 0.91 -12.64 -22.29
CA PHE A 113 -0.23 -12.83 -23.16
C PHE A 113 0.09 -12.62 -24.63
N ALA A 114 -0.50 -13.45 -25.49
CA ALA A 114 -0.25 -13.45 -26.93
C ALA A 114 -1.52 -13.35 -27.81
N GLY A 115 -2.70 -13.18 -27.21
CA GLY A 115 -3.98 -13.10 -27.93
C GLY A 115 -4.51 -11.66 -28.08
N PRO A 116 -5.65 -11.46 -28.77
CA PRO A 116 -6.29 -10.16 -28.95
C PRO A 116 -7.32 -9.80 -27.88
N ASN A 117 -7.88 -10.78 -27.16
CA ASN A 117 -8.92 -10.53 -26.15
C ASN A 117 -8.35 -10.85 -24.78
N TYR A 118 -8.18 -9.83 -23.96
CA TYR A 118 -7.78 -9.96 -22.57
C TYR A 118 -8.63 -9.02 -21.74
N GLU A 119 -9.20 -9.54 -20.66
CA GLU A 119 -9.92 -8.80 -19.66
C GLU A 119 -9.51 -9.31 -18.28
N ALA A 120 -9.18 -8.39 -17.38
CA ALA A 120 -8.86 -8.74 -16.01
C ALA A 120 -9.45 -7.70 -15.06
N THR A 121 -10.24 -8.17 -14.08
CA THR A 121 -10.71 -7.34 -12.97
C THR A 121 -9.86 -7.64 -11.75
N ALA A 122 -9.27 -6.60 -11.14
CA ALA A 122 -8.50 -6.73 -9.92
C ALA A 122 -9.13 -5.92 -8.80
N SER A 123 -9.03 -6.43 -7.57
CA SER A 123 -9.44 -5.71 -6.36
C SER A 123 -8.64 -6.16 -5.15
N TRP A 124 -8.44 -5.24 -4.20
CA TRP A 124 -7.92 -5.57 -2.88
C TRP A 124 -9.03 -5.56 -1.85
N THR A 125 -8.92 -6.47 -0.90
CA THR A 125 -9.72 -6.47 0.33
C THR A 125 -8.82 -6.72 1.53
N GLY A 126 -9.38 -6.54 2.73
CA GLY A 126 -8.66 -6.68 3.99
C GLY A 126 -8.36 -5.32 4.62
N ASP A 127 -7.26 -5.26 5.35
CA ASP A 127 -6.89 -4.17 6.23
C ASP A 127 -5.39 -3.80 6.13
N ARG A 128 -4.84 -3.11 7.14
CA ARG A 128 -3.42 -2.68 7.13
C ARG A 128 -2.46 -3.81 7.47
N VAL A 129 -2.92 -4.88 8.10
CA VAL A 129 -2.11 -6.02 8.56
C VAL A 129 -2.30 -7.25 7.67
N SER A 130 -3.47 -7.44 7.08
CA SER A 130 -3.82 -8.58 6.23
C SER A 130 -4.51 -8.09 4.96
N ARG A 131 -4.14 -8.63 3.80
CA ARG A 131 -4.71 -8.25 2.51
C ARG A 131 -4.93 -9.44 1.61
N SER A 132 -6.00 -9.38 0.84
CA SER A 132 -6.30 -10.33 -0.22
C SER A 132 -6.42 -9.58 -1.55
N LEU A 133 -5.62 -9.97 -2.53
CA LEU A 133 -5.78 -9.57 -3.93
C LEU A 133 -6.60 -10.64 -4.64
N SER A 134 -7.70 -10.22 -5.27
CA SER A 134 -8.45 -11.05 -6.21
C SER A 134 -8.27 -10.54 -7.63
N LEU A 135 -7.93 -11.44 -8.55
CA LEU A 135 -7.86 -11.18 -9.99
C LEU A 135 -8.79 -12.16 -10.70
N ASP A 136 -9.79 -11.66 -11.41
CA ASP A 136 -10.63 -12.45 -12.29
C ASP A 136 -10.22 -12.16 -13.72
N ILE A 137 -9.64 -13.15 -14.42
CA ILE A 137 -9.00 -13.00 -15.72
C ILE A 137 -9.73 -13.85 -16.77
N SER A 138 -9.98 -13.28 -17.94
CA SER A 138 -10.51 -13.95 -19.13
C SER A 138 -9.68 -13.55 -20.36
N CYS A 139 -9.29 -14.54 -21.18
CA CYS A 139 -8.32 -14.32 -22.26
C CYS A 139 -8.57 -15.15 -23.55
N GLU A 140 -9.83 -15.52 -23.81
CA GLU A 140 -10.19 -16.39 -24.95
C GLU A 140 -9.79 -15.85 -26.34
N PRO A 141 -9.27 -16.69 -27.26
CA PRO A 141 -9.07 -18.13 -27.16
C PRO A 141 -7.66 -18.54 -26.70
N THR A 142 -6.81 -17.57 -26.32
CA THR A 142 -5.40 -17.82 -26.04
C THR A 142 -5.20 -18.06 -24.54
N PRO A 143 -4.62 -19.18 -24.11
CA PRO A 143 -4.38 -19.41 -22.70
C PRO A 143 -3.54 -18.31 -22.04
N LEU A 144 -3.83 -18.04 -20.77
CA LEU A 144 -3.07 -17.16 -19.90
C LEU A 144 -1.66 -17.73 -19.71
N GLY A 145 -0.65 -16.89 -19.91
CA GLY A 145 0.73 -17.24 -19.58
C GLY A 145 1.11 -16.85 -18.16
N ASP A 146 2.34 -17.21 -17.77
CA ASP A 146 2.90 -16.89 -16.46
C ASP A 146 2.89 -15.39 -16.19
N GLY A 147 2.84 -15.02 -14.92
CA GLY A 147 2.76 -13.64 -14.50
C GLY A 147 3.54 -13.34 -13.24
N VAL A 148 3.44 -12.08 -12.82
CA VAL A 148 3.97 -11.57 -11.57
C VAL A 148 2.91 -10.75 -10.86
N VAL A 149 2.89 -10.81 -9.53
CA VAL A 149 2.08 -9.93 -8.67
C VAL A 149 3.01 -9.14 -7.77
N ARG A 150 2.75 -7.83 -7.64
CA ARG A 150 3.44 -6.97 -6.70
C ARG A 150 3.01 -7.31 -5.28
N VAL A 151 3.98 -7.60 -4.42
CA VAL A 151 3.78 -7.67 -2.98
C VAL A 151 3.96 -6.27 -2.40
N PRO A 152 2.98 -5.71 -1.67
CA PRO A 152 3.14 -4.43 -1.00
C PRO A 152 4.32 -4.42 -0.04
N ASP A 153 4.97 -3.27 0.10
CA ASP A 153 6.12 -3.11 0.98
C ASP A 153 5.75 -3.49 2.42
N GLY A 154 6.61 -4.27 3.07
CA GLY A 154 6.39 -4.72 4.43
C GLY A 154 5.36 -5.85 4.60
N MET A 155 4.87 -6.44 3.50
CA MET A 155 4.03 -7.65 3.52
C MET A 155 4.77 -8.89 3.04
N THR A 156 4.23 -10.05 3.41
CA THR A 156 4.63 -11.39 2.97
C THR A 156 3.42 -12.13 2.41
N VAL A 157 3.63 -12.92 1.37
CA VAL A 157 2.58 -13.76 0.78
C VAL A 157 2.41 -15.01 1.64
N THR A 158 1.18 -15.31 2.04
CA THR A 158 0.84 -16.48 2.87
C THR A 158 0.21 -17.60 2.05
N SER A 159 -0.49 -17.25 0.97
CA SER A 159 -1.15 -18.20 0.08
C SER A 159 -1.29 -17.62 -1.32
N LEU A 160 -1.13 -18.48 -2.32
CA LEU A 160 -1.45 -18.22 -3.71
C LEU A 160 -2.40 -19.33 -4.19
N GLN A 161 -3.52 -18.95 -4.79
CA GLN A 161 -4.46 -19.87 -5.42
C GLN A 161 -4.78 -19.42 -6.84
N ILE A 162 -4.88 -20.37 -7.77
CA ILE A 162 -5.35 -20.14 -9.14
C ILE A 162 -6.44 -21.15 -9.46
N ALA A 163 -7.60 -20.68 -9.90
CA ALA A 163 -8.77 -21.52 -10.21
C ALA A 163 -9.11 -22.50 -9.06
N GLY A 164 -8.94 -22.06 -7.80
CA GLY A 164 -9.17 -22.85 -6.59
C GLY A 164 -8.05 -23.86 -6.25
N GLN A 165 -6.99 -23.95 -7.05
CA GLN A 165 -5.81 -24.78 -6.75
C GLN A 165 -4.74 -23.96 -6.03
N ALA A 166 -4.29 -24.43 -4.86
CA ALA A 166 -3.16 -23.83 -4.16
C ALA A 166 -1.85 -24.11 -4.90
N LEU A 167 -1.02 -23.07 -5.05
CA LEU A 167 0.27 -23.12 -5.72
C LEU A 167 1.41 -22.74 -4.76
N PRO A 168 2.64 -23.19 -5.03
CA PRO A 168 3.80 -22.75 -4.26
C PRO A 168 3.99 -21.23 -4.38
N VAL A 169 4.42 -20.62 -3.27
CA VAL A 169 4.71 -19.20 -3.19
C VAL A 169 6.21 -19.00 -3.40
N SER A 170 6.58 -18.17 -4.37
CA SER A 170 7.96 -17.74 -4.61
C SER A 170 7.99 -16.23 -4.82
N VAL A 171 8.59 -15.51 -3.88
CA VAL A 171 8.72 -14.04 -3.93
C VAL A 171 10.18 -13.68 -4.03
N GLU A 172 10.54 -12.91 -5.06
CA GLU A 172 11.88 -12.36 -5.27
C GLU A 172 11.74 -10.86 -5.55
N ASP A 173 12.56 -10.04 -4.87
CA ASP A 173 12.57 -8.58 -5.03
C ASP A 173 11.17 -7.92 -4.95
N GLY A 174 10.30 -8.41 -4.07
CA GLY A 174 8.94 -7.89 -3.87
C GLY A 174 7.92 -8.27 -4.95
N LEU A 175 8.28 -9.20 -5.84
CA LEU A 175 7.42 -9.75 -6.88
C LEU A 175 7.15 -11.23 -6.61
N LEU A 176 5.87 -11.58 -6.50
CA LEU A 176 5.39 -12.96 -6.49
C LEU A 176 5.36 -13.49 -7.91
N ALA A 177 6.14 -14.52 -8.22
CA ALA A 177 6.04 -15.24 -9.49
C ALA A 177 4.77 -16.12 -9.50
N ILE A 178 4.07 -16.14 -10.63
CA ILE A 178 2.84 -16.91 -10.84
C ILE A 178 3.04 -17.83 -12.03
N ASP A 179 3.24 -19.11 -11.74
CA ASP A 179 3.26 -20.17 -12.75
C ASP A 179 1.82 -20.59 -13.07
N VAL A 180 1.31 -20.20 -14.22
CA VAL A 180 -0.09 -20.42 -14.58
C VAL A 180 -0.27 -21.84 -15.14
N PRO A 181 -1.22 -22.65 -14.63
CA PRO A 181 -1.50 -23.96 -15.19
C PRO A 181 -1.85 -23.92 -16.68
N GLU A 182 -1.31 -24.85 -17.46
CA GLU A 182 -1.48 -24.87 -18.91
C GLU A 182 -2.95 -24.90 -19.35
N GLY A 183 -3.29 -24.08 -20.36
CA GLY A 183 -4.58 -24.14 -21.05
C GLY A 183 -5.72 -23.37 -20.38
N LEU A 184 -5.45 -22.60 -19.32
CA LEU A 184 -6.46 -21.74 -18.70
C LEU A 184 -6.74 -20.51 -19.56
N CYS A 185 -7.98 -20.38 -20.06
CA CYS A 185 -8.46 -19.15 -20.70
C CYS A 185 -9.27 -18.26 -19.75
N GLU A 186 -9.73 -18.83 -18.64
CA GLU A 186 -10.38 -18.12 -17.54
C GLU A 186 -9.74 -18.57 -16.23
N ALA A 187 -9.39 -17.63 -15.36
CA ALA A 187 -8.75 -17.93 -14.10
C ALA A 187 -9.12 -16.89 -13.04
N GLN A 188 -9.44 -17.39 -11.84
CA GLN A 188 -9.44 -16.56 -10.64
C GLN A 188 -8.12 -16.77 -9.91
N VAL A 189 -7.35 -15.70 -9.72
CA VAL A 189 -6.11 -15.69 -8.93
C VAL A 189 -6.38 -14.99 -7.61
N ILE A 190 -6.09 -15.66 -6.50
CA ILE A 190 -6.23 -15.11 -5.15
C ILE A 190 -4.86 -15.14 -4.47
N VAL A 191 -4.41 -13.98 -4.00
CA VAL A 191 -3.15 -13.84 -3.26
C VAL A 191 -3.44 -13.26 -1.88
N GLU A 192 -3.19 -14.07 -0.86
CA GLU A 192 -3.31 -13.67 0.54
C GLU A 192 -1.96 -13.21 1.06
N MET A 193 -1.96 -12.09 1.76
CA MET A 193 -0.77 -11.43 2.27
C MET A 193 -0.97 -10.98 3.72
N ARG A 194 0.12 -10.91 4.47
CA ARG A 194 0.14 -10.41 5.85
C ARG A 194 1.35 -9.53 6.08
N SER A 195 1.29 -8.62 7.05
CA SER A 195 2.45 -7.87 7.51
C SER A 195 3.61 -8.83 7.87
N ALA A 196 4.80 -8.45 7.43
CA ALA A 196 6.05 -9.11 7.80
C ALA A 196 6.49 -8.78 9.24
N ILE A 197 5.98 -7.66 9.78
CA ILE A 197 6.40 -7.08 11.06
C ILE A 197 5.36 -7.35 12.15
N ILE A 198 4.09 -7.14 11.86
CA ILE A 198 3.01 -7.22 12.85
C ILE A 198 2.47 -8.66 12.93
N GLU A 199 2.54 -9.26 14.11
CA GLU A 199 2.06 -10.63 14.33
C GLU A 199 0.58 -10.72 14.73
N ALA A 200 0.09 -9.73 15.49
CA ALA A 200 -1.31 -9.62 15.89
C ALA A 200 -2.19 -9.16 14.73
N SER A 201 -3.49 -9.45 14.77
CA SER A 201 -4.45 -8.90 13.82
C SER A 201 -4.64 -7.38 14.01
N GLN A 202 -5.14 -6.70 12.97
CA GLN A 202 -5.52 -5.29 13.11
C GLN A 202 -6.58 -5.11 14.20
N GLU A 203 -7.58 -6.00 14.28
CA GLU A 203 -8.64 -5.92 15.29
C GLU A 203 -8.06 -5.96 16.71
N GLU A 204 -7.18 -6.93 17.00
CA GLU A 204 -6.50 -7.03 18.31
C GLU A 204 -5.68 -5.78 18.65
N LEU A 205 -4.98 -5.19 17.67
CA LEU A 205 -4.24 -3.94 17.88
C LEU A 205 -5.16 -2.76 18.17
N LEU A 206 -6.31 -2.68 17.48
CA LEU A 206 -7.28 -1.61 17.66
C LEU A 206 -8.12 -1.78 18.94
N GLU A 207 -8.21 -3.00 19.50
CA GLU A 207 -8.79 -3.25 20.82
C GLU A 207 -7.95 -2.66 21.96
N VAL A 208 -6.64 -2.49 21.76
CA VAL A 208 -5.77 -1.87 22.76
C VAL A 208 -6.25 -0.44 23.05
N GLU A 209 -6.50 -0.17 24.32
CA GLU A 209 -6.84 1.17 24.82
C GLU A 209 -5.55 1.92 25.12
N PHE A 210 -5.01 2.63 24.14
CA PHE A 210 -3.84 3.49 24.34
C PHE A 210 -4.18 4.76 25.14
N LEU A 211 -5.41 5.25 25.03
CA LEU A 211 -5.90 6.42 25.74
C LEU A 211 -7.16 6.05 26.54
N PHE A 212 -7.22 6.50 27.80
CA PHE A 212 -8.40 6.40 28.66
C PHE A 212 -8.72 7.79 29.21
N GLU A 213 -9.93 8.29 28.98
CA GLU A 213 -10.33 9.67 29.36
C GLU A 213 -9.28 10.73 28.91
N GLU A 214 -8.79 10.60 27.68
CA GLU A 214 -7.80 11.51 27.06
C GLU A 214 -6.42 11.52 27.74
N GLN A 215 -6.16 10.55 28.63
CA GLN A 215 -4.86 10.32 29.25
C GLN A 215 -4.20 9.06 28.69
N PRO A 216 -2.85 9.01 28.60
CA PRO A 216 -2.11 7.79 28.34
C PRO A 216 -2.51 6.68 29.31
N ALA A 217 -2.92 5.53 28.78
CA ALA A 217 -3.34 4.38 29.58
C ALA A 217 -2.16 3.58 30.19
N GLY A 218 -0.94 4.08 30.04
CA GLY A 218 0.26 3.44 30.54
C GLY A 218 1.56 4.08 30.06
N TYR A 219 2.58 3.27 29.80
CA TYR A 219 3.98 3.73 29.68
C TYR A 219 4.68 3.17 28.43
N ILE A 220 5.65 3.92 27.92
CA ILE A 220 6.62 3.42 26.94
C ILE A 220 7.89 3.03 27.69
N VAL A 221 8.37 1.80 27.51
CA VAL A 221 9.55 1.26 28.18
C VAL A 221 10.67 1.06 27.16
N ILE A 222 11.79 1.72 27.39
CA ILE A 222 13.01 1.59 26.59
C ILE A 222 14.16 0.99 27.42
N PRO A 223 15.24 0.48 26.80
CA PRO A 223 16.39 -0.05 27.53
C PRO A 223 17.02 0.98 28.48
N ALA A 224 17.70 0.53 29.54
CA ALA A 224 18.36 1.44 30.48
C ALA A 224 19.45 2.29 29.80
N GLU A 225 20.20 1.66 28.90
CA GLU A 225 21.20 2.28 28.02
C GLU A 225 20.63 2.35 26.60
N ALA A 226 19.52 3.07 26.43
CA ALA A 226 18.86 3.23 25.14
C ALA A 226 19.77 3.94 24.13
N THR A 227 19.72 3.48 22.89
CA THR A 227 20.30 4.16 21.73
C THR A 227 19.44 5.33 21.28
N GLU A 228 20.01 6.26 20.51
CA GLU A 228 19.26 7.40 19.93
C GLU A 228 18.05 6.93 19.10
N ALA A 229 18.19 5.84 18.34
CA ALA A 229 17.09 5.25 17.57
C ALA A 229 15.92 4.78 18.46
N GLU A 230 16.23 4.20 19.62
CA GLU A 230 15.22 3.72 20.58
C GLU A 230 14.52 4.88 21.29
N GLU A 231 15.25 5.96 21.58
CA GLU A 231 14.67 7.21 22.10
C GLU A 231 13.74 7.87 21.06
N ILE A 232 14.19 7.99 19.81
CA ILE A 232 13.40 8.55 18.70
C ILE A 232 12.13 7.72 18.46
N ALA A 233 12.22 6.39 18.49
CA ALA A 233 11.06 5.52 18.34
C ALA A 233 10.00 5.76 19.44
N ALA A 234 10.43 5.92 20.69
CA ALA A 234 9.54 6.27 21.79
C ALA A 234 8.92 7.65 21.59
N GLU A 235 9.73 8.66 21.24
CA GLU A 235 9.27 10.03 20.99
C GLU A 235 8.24 10.09 19.85
N ARG A 236 8.42 9.31 18.77
CA ARG A 236 7.45 9.24 17.67
C ARG A 236 6.08 8.78 18.16
N ILE A 237 6.03 7.73 18.99
CA ILE A 237 4.76 7.23 19.55
C ILE A 237 4.14 8.27 20.49
N VAL A 238 4.93 8.93 21.33
CA VAL A 238 4.46 10.01 22.20
C VAL A 238 3.82 11.13 21.36
N HIS A 239 4.57 11.65 20.38
CA HIS A 239 4.13 12.75 19.54
C HIS A 239 2.90 12.40 18.72
N TYR A 240 2.79 11.17 18.22
CA TYR A 240 1.61 10.70 17.51
C TYR A 240 0.33 10.89 18.33
N PHE A 241 0.30 10.41 19.57
CA PHE A 241 -0.86 10.55 20.44
C PHE A 241 -1.09 11.98 20.92
N GLN A 242 -0.02 12.73 21.23
CA GLN A 242 -0.16 14.14 21.59
C GLN A 242 -0.76 14.94 20.45
N TRP A 243 -0.32 14.71 19.22
CA TRP A 243 -0.86 15.36 18.06
C TRP A 243 -2.34 14.99 17.86
N PHE A 244 -2.72 13.71 17.98
CA PHE A 244 -4.12 13.30 17.88
C PHE A 244 -4.99 14.02 18.92
N LEU A 245 -4.54 14.08 20.17
CA LEU A 245 -5.24 14.80 21.24
C LEU A 245 -5.29 16.32 20.99
N HIS A 246 -4.24 16.91 20.43
CA HIS A 246 -4.24 18.32 20.07
C HIS A 246 -5.21 18.62 18.93
N SER A 247 -5.11 17.88 17.83
CA SER A 247 -5.81 18.16 16.58
C SER A 247 -7.26 17.70 16.60
N GLU A 248 -7.55 16.51 17.15
CA GLU A 248 -8.89 15.92 17.13
C GLU A 248 -9.66 16.12 18.44
N ARG A 249 -8.98 16.44 19.55
CA ARG A 249 -9.61 16.71 20.86
C ARG A 249 -9.44 18.15 21.33
N GLU A 250 -8.74 19.00 20.57
CA GLU A 250 -8.53 20.42 20.87
C GLU A 250 -7.86 20.66 22.23
N ILE A 251 -7.03 19.71 22.69
CA ILE A 251 -6.28 19.86 23.94
C ILE A 251 -5.03 20.71 23.68
N GLU A 252 -4.95 21.89 24.31
CA GLU A 252 -3.85 22.85 24.11
C GLU A 252 -2.50 22.27 24.53
N GLU A 253 -2.45 21.57 25.67
CA GLU A 253 -1.26 20.89 26.19
C GLU A 253 -1.54 19.39 26.41
N PRO A 254 -1.43 18.57 25.34
CA PRO A 254 -1.74 17.15 25.43
C PRO A 254 -0.79 16.38 26.37
N PRO A 255 -1.31 15.50 27.23
CA PRO A 255 -0.47 14.64 28.08
C PRO A 255 0.39 13.71 27.22
N ALA A 256 1.67 13.58 27.60
CA ALA A 256 2.61 12.66 26.97
C ALA A 256 2.56 11.29 27.65
N PHE A 257 2.70 10.21 26.87
CA PHE A 257 3.03 8.90 27.43
C PHE A 257 4.36 9.02 28.21
N PRO A 258 4.41 8.62 29.49
CA PRO A 258 5.65 8.66 30.22
C PRO A 258 6.61 7.58 29.68
N VAL A 259 7.85 7.98 29.42
CA VAL A 259 8.92 7.09 28.94
C VAL A 259 9.77 6.63 30.10
N VAL A 260 9.80 5.32 30.35
CA VAL A 260 10.53 4.68 31.44
C VAL A 260 11.77 3.97 30.89
N ARG A 261 12.94 4.27 31.47
CA ARG A 261 14.20 3.61 31.11
C ARG A 261 14.49 2.44 32.04
N GLY A 262 14.76 1.27 31.46
CA GLY A 262 15.23 0.11 32.21
C GLY A 262 14.12 -0.69 32.91
N GLU A 263 13.86 -0.42 34.19
CA GLU A 263 12.92 -1.26 34.96
C GLU A 263 11.47 -1.00 34.56
N ILE A 264 10.75 -2.10 34.31
CA ILE A 264 9.33 -2.10 33.99
C ILE A 264 8.54 -1.81 35.29
N PRO A 265 7.65 -0.81 35.29
CA PRO A 265 6.68 -0.63 36.37
C PRO A 265 5.86 -1.90 36.57
N ARG A 266 5.75 -2.38 37.82
CA ARG A 266 4.95 -3.56 38.16
C ARG A 266 3.52 -3.17 38.50
N ASP A 267 2.82 -2.62 37.53
CA ASP A 267 1.41 -2.31 37.61
C ASP A 267 0.65 -2.89 36.41
N ASP A 268 -0.68 -2.77 36.43
CA ASP A 268 -1.57 -3.34 35.40
C ASP A 268 -1.80 -2.38 34.21
N SER A 269 -1.00 -1.32 34.09
CA SER A 269 -1.14 -0.33 33.01
C SER A 269 -0.69 -0.92 31.67
N LEU A 270 -1.09 -0.27 30.57
CA LEU A 270 -0.57 -0.62 29.25
C LEU A 270 0.96 -0.40 29.20
N MET A 271 1.68 -1.35 28.62
CA MET A 271 3.10 -1.22 28.36
C MET A 271 3.41 -1.34 26.88
N ILE A 272 4.14 -0.35 26.36
CA ILE A 272 4.73 -0.36 25.02
C ILE A 272 6.24 -0.54 25.19
N VAL A 273 6.74 -1.75 24.98
CA VAL A 273 8.16 -2.09 25.17
C VAL A 273 8.90 -1.97 23.84
N ILE A 274 9.99 -1.20 23.82
CA ILE A 274 10.82 -1.01 22.62
C ILE A 274 12.19 -1.64 22.85
N ASN A 275 12.59 -2.56 21.96
CA ASN A 275 13.95 -3.13 21.85
C ASN A 275 14.61 -3.63 23.14
N ARG A 276 13.82 -4.03 24.14
CA ARG A 276 14.36 -4.64 25.36
C ARG A 276 15.10 -5.94 25.04
N GLU A 277 14.58 -6.69 24.09
CA GLU A 277 15.23 -7.84 23.47
C GLU A 277 15.29 -7.60 21.96
N ARG A 278 16.51 -7.50 21.42
CA ARG A 278 16.72 -7.33 19.98
C ARG A 278 16.32 -8.61 19.26
N SER A 279 15.54 -8.46 18.21
CA SER A 279 15.15 -9.54 17.32
C SER A 279 16.04 -9.57 16.08
N GLU A 280 16.07 -10.71 15.39
CA GLU A 280 16.80 -10.85 14.11
C GLU A 280 16.12 -10.08 12.97
N GLN A 281 14.82 -9.79 13.11
CA GLN A 281 13.99 -9.07 12.14
C GLN A 281 13.01 -8.14 12.88
N PRO A 282 12.57 -7.03 12.26
CA PRO A 282 11.56 -6.15 12.84
C PRO A 282 10.28 -6.92 13.15
N ARG A 283 9.76 -6.77 14.37
CA ARG A 283 8.57 -7.47 14.85
C ARG A 283 7.77 -6.62 15.83
N ILE A 284 6.46 -6.73 15.74
CA ILE A 284 5.50 -6.23 16.71
C ILE A 284 4.66 -7.40 17.19
N THR A 285 4.68 -7.61 18.51
CA THR A 285 3.89 -8.64 19.17
C THR A 285 2.97 -8.01 20.19
N LEU A 286 1.82 -8.64 20.39
CA LEU A 286 0.85 -8.26 21.41
C LEU A 286 0.53 -9.49 22.27
N PRO A 287 1.43 -9.89 23.21
CA PRO A 287 1.17 -11.05 24.06
C PRO A 287 -0.16 -10.98 24.83
N ASN A 288 -0.65 -9.77 25.10
CA ASN A 288 -1.99 -9.47 25.60
C ASN A 288 -2.30 -7.98 25.35
N LEU A 289 -3.55 -7.57 25.57
CA LEU A 289 -4.03 -6.19 25.35
C LEU A 289 -3.34 -5.11 26.21
N ARG A 290 -2.55 -5.49 27.22
CA ARG A 290 -1.79 -4.57 28.08
C ARG A 290 -0.28 -4.60 27.81
N HIS A 291 0.20 -5.38 26.85
CA HIS A 291 1.61 -5.48 26.53
C HIS A 291 1.80 -5.54 25.02
N LEU A 292 2.31 -4.44 24.45
CA LEU A 292 2.77 -4.36 23.08
C LEU A 292 4.30 -4.31 23.08
N SER A 293 4.96 -5.17 22.31
CA SER A 293 6.42 -5.22 22.19
C SER A 293 6.84 -4.96 20.77
N ILE A 294 7.73 -3.99 20.58
CA ILE A 294 8.37 -3.61 19.32
C ILE A 294 9.84 -4.01 19.42
N SER A 295 10.29 -4.91 18.55
CA SER A 295 11.67 -5.38 18.51
C SER A 295 12.22 -5.29 17.09
N ALA A 296 13.46 -4.88 16.93
CA ALA A 296 14.15 -4.80 15.65
C ALA A 296 15.66 -5.02 15.80
N PRO A 297 16.35 -5.47 14.73
CA PRO A 297 17.80 -5.66 14.76
C PRO A 297 18.57 -4.33 14.80
N ASP A 298 18.04 -3.30 14.12
CA ASP A 298 18.69 -2.03 13.85
C ASP A 298 17.70 -0.84 13.81
N GLU A 299 18.23 0.36 13.56
CA GLU A 299 17.48 1.62 13.49
C GLU A 299 16.43 1.62 12.37
N ALA A 300 16.79 1.17 11.16
CA ALA A 300 15.90 1.16 10.02
C ALA A 300 14.72 0.19 10.23
N GLY A 301 15.00 -0.97 10.82
CA GLY A 301 13.98 -1.94 11.20
C GLY A 301 13.05 -1.40 12.28
N LEU A 302 13.58 -0.66 13.25
CA LEU A 302 12.77 -0.06 14.31
C LEU A 302 11.86 1.05 13.76
N GLU A 303 12.40 1.91 12.90
CA GLU A 303 11.64 2.93 12.18
C GLU A 303 10.49 2.29 11.38
N ALA A 304 10.77 1.26 10.57
CA ALA A 304 9.76 0.57 9.80
C ALA A 304 8.67 -0.06 10.69
N ALA A 305 9.03 -0.61 11.86
CA ALA A 305 8.07 -1.19 12.77
C ALA A 305 7.15 -0.15 13.41
N VAL A 306 7.71 0.95 13.91
CA VAL A 306 6.93 2.06 14.48
C VAL A 306 6.00 2.65 13.42
N ASP A 307 6.50 2.91 12.22
CA ASP A 307 5.70 3.49 11.15
C ASP A 307 4.52 2.57 10.76
N GLN A 308 4.74 1.25 10.67
CA GLN A 308 3.65 0.29 10.44
C GLN A 308 2.63 0.28 11.58
N LEU A 309 3.07 0.33 12.85
CA LEU A 309 2.16 0.40 14.00
C LEU A 309 1.26 1.63 13.89
N LEU A 310 1.85 2.80 13.72
CA LEU A 310 1.11 4.07 13.67
C LEU A 310 0.12 4.07 12.50
N HIS A 311 0.51 3.50 11.36
CA HIS A 311 -0.37 3.36 10.21
C HIS A 311 -1.60 2.47 10.45
N VAL A 312 -1.46 1.43 11.29
CA VAL A 312 -2.62 0.64 11.74
C VAL A 312 -3.48 1.49 12.69
N LEU A 313 -2.85 2.20 13.62
CA LEU A 313 -3.54 3.02 14.62
C LEU A 313 -4.31 4.20 14.01
N ASP A 314 -3.94 4.69 12.83
CA ASP A 314 -4.67 5.73 12.10
C ASP A 314 -6.14 5.36 11.83
N VAL A 315 -6.50 4.08 11.86
CA VAL A 315 -7.89 3.63 11.75
C VAL A 315 -8.73 4.09 12.95
N LYS A 316 -8.13 4.22 14.15
CA LYS A 316 -8.81 4.57 15.42
C LYS A 316 -8.42 5.96 15.94
N TYR A 317 -7.16 6.34 15.79
CA TYR A 317 -6.57 7.58 16.31
C TYR A 317 -6.20 8.53 15.18
N VAL A 318 -7.13 8.68 14.22
CA VAL A 318 -6.97 9.33 12.92
C VAL A 318 -5.97 10.49 12.95
N ALA A 319 -4.82 10.30 12.31
CA ALA A 319 -4.06 11.40 11.75
C ALA A 319 -4.66 11.81 10.40
N PRO A 320 -5.21 13.04 10.22
CA PRO A 320 -5.63 13.49 8.91
C PRO A 320 -4.59 13.24 7.80
N PRO A 321 -5.05 13.06 6.54
CA PRO A 321 -4.19 12.79 5.37
C PRO A 321 -3.10 13.84 5.11
N THR A 322 -3.17 15.00 5.75
CA THR A 322 -2.15 16.06 5.70
C THR A 322 -0.93 15.77 6.57
N PHE A 323 -0.95 14.71 7.37
CA PHE A 323 0.16 14.27 8.19
C PHE A 323 1.21 13.55 7.35
N VAL A 324 2.24 14.27 6.90
CA VAL A 324 3.38 13.72 6.16
C VAL A 324 4.59 13.63 7.09
N TRP A 325 5.06 12.41 7.37
CA TRP A 325 6.36 12.19 7.98
C TRP A 325 7.47 12.65 7.01
N ARG A 326 8.00 13.86 7.21
CA ARG A 326 9.28 14.24 6.59
C ARG A 326 10.35 14.26 7.65
N ARG A 327 11.36 13.41 7.48
CA ARG A 327 12.69 13.66 8.03
C ARG A 327 13.14 15.00 7.45
N ALA A 328 13.09 16.08 8.23
CA ALA A 328 13.91 17.24 7.92
C ALA A 328 15.36 16.76 8.05
N THR A 329 15.95 16.29 6.96
CA THR A 329 17.40 16.17 6.85
C THR A 329 17.95 17.59 6.93
N ASN A 330 18.25 18.01 8.15
CA ASN A 330 18.80 19.31 8.46
C ASN A 330 20.22 19.41 7.89
N GLN A 331 20.37 20.02 6.71
CA GLN A 331 21.64 20.67 6.36
C GLN A 331 21.82 22.04 7.05
N ALA A 332 20.89 22.49 7.91
CA ALA A 332 20.91 23.86 8.41
C ALA A 332 20.58 24.08 9.91
N GLY A 333 20.69 23.07 10.78
CA GLY A 333 20.87 23.30 12.22
C GLY A 333 19.83 24.17 12.95
N LEU A 334 18.57 24.14 12.55
CA LEU A 334 17.46 24.75 13.30
C LEU A 334 16.57 23.63 13.83
N ILE A 335 16.61 23.45 15.15
CA ILE A 335 15.70 22.61 15.93
C ILE A 335 14.46 23.45 16.23
N GLY A 336 13.28 22.83 16.09
CA GLY A 336 12.04 23.37 16.63
C GLY A 336 11.40 24.41 15.72
N ASP A 337 10.65 23.93 14.72
CA ASP A 337 9.32 24.44 14.39
C ASP A 337 8.69 23.47 13.38
N TRP A 338 7.68 22.74 13.87
CA TRP A 338 6.87 21.81 13.10
C TRP A 338 5.79 22.63 12.39
N LEU A 339 6.02 22.96 11.12
CA LEU A 339 5.10 23.82 10.39
C LEU A 339 3.90 23.00 9.89
N PRO A 340 2.65 23.36 10.22
CA PRO A 340 1.52 22.98 9.38
C PRO A 340 1.74 23.56 7.97
N ASP A 341 1.33 22.82 6.95
CA ASP A 341 1.36 23.30 5.58
C ASP A 341 0.55 24.62 5.48
N PRO A 342 1.16 25.76 5.09
CA PRO A 342 0.48 27.04 5.09
C PRO A 342 -0.62 27.19 4.03
N VAL A 343 -0.96 26.15 3.25
CA VAL A 343 -1.94 26.26 2.15
C VAL A 343 -3.36 25.79 2.54
N ALA A 344 -3.62 25.47 3.81
CA ALA A 344 -4.98 25.15 4.27
C ALA A 344 -5.79 26.38 4.79
N ALA A 345 -5.31 27.59 4.55
CA ALA A 345 -6.05 28.82 4.87
C ALA A 345 -6.07 29.78 3.67
N GLU A 346 -6.89 29.47 2.66
CA GLU A 346 -7.63 30.46 1.85
C GLU A 346 -8.87 29.84 1.19
#